data_AF-A0A8H9AIX6-F1
#
_entry.id   AF-A0A8H9AIX6-F1
#
_cell.length_a   1.000
_cell.length_b   1.000
_cell.length_c   1.000
_cell.angle_alpha   90.00
_cell.angle_beta   90.00
_cell.angle_gamma   90.00
#
_symmetry.space_group_name_H-M   'P 1'
#
loop_
_entity.id
_entity.type
_entity.pdbx_description
1 polymer ?
#
loop_
_entity_poly.entity_id
_entity_poly.type
_entity_poly.pdbx_seq_one_letter_code
_entity_poly.pdbx_strand_id
1 'polypeptide(L)'
;MRCRGLIALLIWGQSVAAADLGTWGDLWPVKEPDMLTVIMQRLTALEQSGEMGRKMDAFKERVIRNSLRPPAVPGIGRTEKYGSRLFDPSVRLAADIRDNEGR
;
A
#
# COMPACT_ATOMS: atom_id res chain seq x y z
N MET A 1 63.85 24.69 -37.65
CA MET A 1 63.50 23.31 -37.23
C MET A 1 63.28 23.20 -35.70
N ARG A 2 62.58 24.14 -35.06
CA ARG A 2 62.46 24.20 -33.57
C ARG A 2 61.11 23.73 -33.00
N CYS A 3 60.07 23.58 -33.82
CA CYS A 3 58.74 23.18 -33.34
C CYS A 3 58.44 21.68 -33.44
N ARG A 4 59.31 20.89 -34.12
CA ARG A 4 59.08 19.44 -34.31
C ARG A 4 59.21 18.62 -33.02
N GLY A 5 60.14 18.99 -32.12
CA GLY A 5 60.30 18.31 -30.83
C GLY A 5 59.15 18.57 -29.86
N LEU A 6 58.57 19.78 -29.90
CA LEU A 6 57.44 20.15 -29.05
C LEU A 6 56.14 19.44 -29.46
N ILE A 7 55.94 19.22 -30.76
CA ILE A 7 54.79 18.47 -31.29
C ILE A 7 54.88 16.99 -30.91
N ALA A 8 56.09 16.39 -30.97
CA ALA A 8 56.30 15.01 -30.55
C ALA A 8 56.02 14.78 -29.05
N LEU A 9 56.37 15.76 -28.20
CA LEU A 9 56.13 15.69 -26.76
C LEU A 9 54.63 15.81 -26.40
N LEU A 10 53.87 16.63 -27.13
CA LEU A 10 52.43 16.80 -26.94
C LEU A 10 51.61 15.57 -27.33
N ILE A 11 52.07 14.79 -28.32
CA ILE A 11 51.42 13.55 -28.76
C ILE A 11 51.64 12.42 -27.76
N TRP A 12 52.79 12.39 -27.07
CA TRP A 12 53.08 11.37 -26.05
C TRP A 12 52.30 11.56 -24.75
N GLY A 13 51.94 12.79 -24.40
CA GLY A 13 51.20 13.11 -23.17
C GLY A 13 49.73 12.69 -23.16
N GLN A 14 49.17 12.20 -24.28
CA GLN A 14 47.75 11.84 -24.40
C GLN A 14 47.45 10.40 -23.96
N SER A 15 48.46 9.62 -23.56
CA SER A 15 48.31 8.22 -23.16
C SER A 15 47.94 8.07 -21.68
N VAL A 16 46.84 8.68 -21.25
CA VAL A 16 46.24 8.38 -19.94
C VAL A 16 45.03 7.49 -20.20
N ALA A 17 45.17 6.19 -19.93
CA ALA A 17 44.05 5.27 -19.93
C ALA A 17 43.19 5.54 -18.69
N ALA A 18 41.92 5.95 -18.89
CA ALA A 18 40.96 6.04 -17.80
C ALA A 18 40.67 4.61 -17.31
N ALA A 19 41.01 4.32 -16.05
CA ALA A 19 40.60 3.07 -15.43
C ALA A 19 39.10 3.13 -15.16
N ASP A 20 38.31 2.32 -15.88
CA ASP A 20 36.93 2.04 -15.48
C ASP A 20 37.00 1.15 -14.25
N LEU A 21 36.89 1.78 -13.07
CA LEU A 21 36.94 1.06 -11.80
C LEU A 21 35.65 0.26 -11.55
N GLY A 22 34.67 0.28 -12.46
CA GLY A 22 33.39 -0.39 -12.29
C GLY A 22 32.61 0.16 -11.10
N THR A 23 31.37 -0.31 -10.93
CA THR A 23 30.59 -0.01 -9.72
C THR A 23 30.80 -1.16 -8.72
N TRP A 24 31.75 -1.00 -7.80
CA TRP A 24 31.88 -1.90 -6.65
C TRP A 24 30.91 -1.46 -5.57
N GLY A 25 29.74 -2.08 -5.55
CA GLY A 25 28.82 -2.01 -4.43
C GLY A 25 28.60 -3.41 -3.88
N ASP A 26 28.68 -3.58 -2.56
CA ASP A 26 28.32 -4.83 -1.92
C ASP A 26 26.84 -5.14 -2.20
N LEU A 27 26.56 -6.25 -2.88
CA LEU A 27 25.20 -6.78 -2.97
C LEU A 27 24.87 -7.43 -1.62
N TRP A 28 24.03 -6.76 -0.84
CA TRP A 28 23.50 -7.33 0.40
C TRP A 28 22.39 -8.32 0.06
N PRO A 29 22.42 -9.55 0.61
CA PRO A 29 21.31 -10.47 0.47
C PRO A 29 20.07 -9.91 1.17
N VAL A 30 18.89 -10.24 0.64
CA VAL A 30 17.61 -9.99 1.31
C VAL A 30 17.63 -10.73 2.65
N LYS A 31 17.53 -9.98 3.76
CA LYS A 31 17.57 -10.54 5.13
C LYS A 31 16.19 -10.72 5.71
N GLU A 32 15.17 -10.15 5.08
CA GLU A 32 13.79 -10.20 5.54
C GLU A 32 13.28 -11.64 5.52
N PRO A 33 12.67 -12.11 6.63
CA PRO A 33 12.00 -13.40 6.62
C PRO A 33 10.83 -13.38 5.63
N ASP A 34 10.56 -14.52 5.02
CA ASP A 34 9.41 -14.68 4.13
C ASP A 34 8.11 -14.25 4.83
N MET A 35 7.43 -13.27 4.22
CA MET A 35 6.24 -12.66 4.80
C MET A 35 5.11 -13.67 4.98
N LEU A 36 4.99 -14.66 4.09
CA LEU A 36 3.97 -15.69 4.23
C LEU A 36 4.23 -16.55 5.47
N THR A 37 5.47 -16.97 5.67
CA THR A 37 5.90 -17.71 6.87
C THR A 37 5.62 -16.92 8.15
N VAL A 38 5.93 -15.62 8.18
CA VAL A 38 5.65 -14.76 9.34
C VAL A 38 4.14 -14.64 9.61
N ILE A 39 3.33 -14.46 8.57
CA ILE A 39 1.86 -14.38 8.69
C ILE A 39 1.32 -15.70 9.26
N MET A 40 1.75 -16.84 8.71
CA MET A 40 1.31 -18.16 9.17
C MET A 40 1.66 -18.40 10.64
N GLN A 41 2.89 -18.10 11.04
CA GLN A 41 3.32 -18.24 12.44
C GLN A 41 2.45 -17.43 13.40
N ARG A 42 2.12 -16.18 13.05
CA ARG A 42 1.25 -15.32 13.87
C ARG A 42 -0.17 -15.85 13.94
N LEU A 43 -0.72 -16.35 12.84
CA LEU A 43 -2.05 -16.94 12.80
C LEU A 43 -2.12 -18.20 13.67
N THR A 44 -1.13 -19.09 13.58
CA THR A 44 -1.07 -20.29 14.43
C THR A 44 -0.96 -19.95 15.91
N ALA A 45 -0.15 -18.95 16.28
CA ALA A 45 -0.06 -18.48 17.66
C ALA A 45 -1.40 -17.89 18.17
N LEU A 46 -2.12 -17.15 17.32
CA LEU A 46 -3.45 -16.61 17.64
C LEU A 46 -4.53 -17.69 17.78
N GLU A 47 -4.41 -18.77 17.02
CA GLU A 47 -5.29 -19.94 17.11
C GLU A 47 -5.02 -20.72 18.41
N GLN A 48 -3.75 -21.05 18.69
CA GLN A 48 -3.35 -21.76 19.91
C GLN A 48 -3.71 -21.01 21.20
N SER A 49 -3.62 -19.67 21.18
CA SER A 49 -4.00 -18.82 22.31
C SER A 49 -5.52 -18.62 22.46
N GLY A 50 -6.33 -19.11 21.51
CA GLY A 50 -7.77 -18.90 21.47
C GLY A 50 -8.21 -17.45 21.30
N GLU A 51 -7.27 -16.52 21.07
CA GLU A 51 -7.58 -15.11 20.82
C GLU A 51 -8.39 -14.92 19.54
N MET A 52 -8.17 -15.77 18.54
CA MET A 52 -8.92 -15.72 17.29
C MET A 52 -10.42 -15.89 17.51
N GLY A 53 -10.80 -16.88 18.33
CA GLY A 53 -12.20 -17.11 18.71
C GLY A 53 -12.79 -15.92 19.46
N ARG A 54 -12.06 -15.40 20.46
CA ARG A 54 -12.49 -14.22 21.24
C ARG A 54 -12.75 -12.99 20.36
N LYS A 55 -11.86 -12.72 19.40
CA LYS A 55 -12.02 -11.60 18.44
C LYS A 55 -13.22 -11.80 17.53
N MET A 56 -13.43 -13.04 17.07
CA MET A 56 -14.56 -13.41 16.23
C MET A 56 -15.89 -13.22 16.97
N ASP A 57 -15.99 -13.67 18.21
CA ASP A 57 -17.23 -13.55 18.99
C ASP A 57 -17.53 -12.09 19.35
N ALA A 58 -16.51 -11.32 19.74
CA ALA A 58 -16.67 -9.88 19.93
C ALA A 58 -17.10 -9.15 18.64
N PHE A 59 -16.61 -9.61 17.48
CA PHE A 59 -17.04 -9.08 16.19
C PHE A 59 -18.52 -9.39 15.91
N LYS A 60 -18.94 -10.65 16.08
CA LYS A 60 -20.36 -11.04 15.94
C LYS A 60 -21.26 -10.20 16.83
N GLU A 61 -20.90 -10.03 18.10
CA GLU A 61 -21.68 -9.24 19.05
C GLU A 61 -21.83 -7.78 18.59
N ARG A 62 -20.74 -7.16 18.12
CA ARG A 62 -20.80 -5.79 17.57
C ARG A 62 -21.72 -5.69 16.35
N VAL A 63 -21.64 -6.65 15.44
CA VAL A 63 -22.48 -6.68 14.23
C VAL A 63 -23.94 -6.85 14.62
N ILE A 64 -24.27 -7.81 15.49
CA ILE A 64 -25.64 -8.03 15.97
C ILE A 64 -26.20 -6.75 16.61
N ARG A 65 -25.44 -6.13 17.52
CA ARG A 65 -25.85 -4.90 18.20
C ARG A 65 -26.13 -3.78 17.21
N ASN A 66 -25.21 -3.53 16.28
CA ASN A 66 -25.33 -2.43 15.33
C ASN A 66 -26.46 -2.67 14.30
N SER A 67 -26.73 -3.92 13.93
CA SER A 67 -27.80 -4.26 13.00
C SER A 67 -29.19 -4.20 13.65
N LEU A 68 -29.34 -4.74 14.87
CA LEU A 68 -30.63 -4.76 15.58
C LEU A 68 -30.95 -3.44 16.28
N ARG A 69 -29.94 -2.68 16.68
CA ARG A 69 -30.07 -1.39 17.37
C ARG A 69 -29.07 -0.40 16.77
N PRO A 70 -29.31 0.05 15.52
CA PRO A 70 -28.47 1.06 14.91
C PRO A 70 -28.51 2.35 15.73
N PRO A 71 -27.39 3.10 15.81
CA PRO A 71 -27.40 4.41 16.43
C PRO A 71 -28.37 5.33 15.70
N ALA A 72 -28.97 6.27 16.44
CA ALA A 72 -29.83 7.28 15.84
C ALA A 72 -29.06 8.03 14.75
N VAL A 73 -29.71 8.25 13.60
CA VAL A 73 -29.11 9.00 12.51
C VAL A 73 -28.95 10.46 12.97
N PRO A 74 -27.75 11.04 12.90
CA PRO A 74 -27.53 12.43 13.30
C PRO A 74 -28.48 13.38 12.56
N GLY A 75 -29.14 14.26 13.31
CA GLY A 75 -30.11 15.21 12.76
C GLY A 75 -31.52 14.65 12.51
N ILE A 76 -31.76 13.35 12.72
CA ILE A 76 -33.10 12.75 12.69
C ILE A 76 -33.57 12.50 14.12
N GLY A 77 -34.56 13.29 14.55
CA GLY A 77 -35.20 13.19 15.87
C GLY A 77 -36.67 12.76 15.79
N ARG A 78 -37.33 12.73 16.94
CA ARG A 78 -38.77 12.44 17.00
C ARG A 78 -39.57 13.55 16.34
N THR A 79 -40.48 13.17 15.44
CA THR A 79 -41.38 14.11 14.75
C THR A 79 -42.44 14.66 15.71
N GLU A 80 -42.57 15.98 15.79
CA GLU A 80 -43.62 16.65 16.57
C GLU A 80 -44.85 17.04 15.73
N LYS A 81 -44.65 17.28 14.43
CA LYS A 81 -45.69 17.69 13.48
C LYS A 81 -45.52 16.94 12.16
N TYR A 82 -46.63 16.58 11.52
CA TYR A 82 -46.62 15.91 10.24
C TYR A 82 -46.07 16.81 9.12
N GLY A 83 -45.22 16.27 8.26
CA GLY A 83 -44.68 16.97 7.08
C GLY A 83 -44.38 15.99 5.96
N SER A 84 -44.66 16.39 4.72
CA SER A 84 -44.33 15.62 3.51
C SER A 84 -43.48 16.47 2.57
N ARG A 85 -42.57 15.82 1.85
CA ARG A 85 -41.70 16.46 0.86
C ARG A 85 -41.43 15.49 -0.29
N LEU A 86 -41.29 16.02 -1.49
CA LEU A 86 -40.85 15.23 -2.64
C LEU A 86 -39.34 14.99 -2.54
N PHE A 87 -38.91 13.80 -2.94
CA PHE A 87 -37.51 13.41 -3.01
C PHE A 87 -37.25 12.80 -4.38
N ASP A 88 -36.17 13.22 -5.02
CA ASP A 88 -35.69 12.61 -6.25
C ASP A 88 -34.67 11.51 -5.90
N PRO A 89 -34.99 10.22 -6.09
CA PRO A 89 -34.08 9.11 -5.80
C PRO A 89 -33.05 8.87 -6.90
N SER A 90 -32.97 9.74 -7.92
CA SER A 90 -32.03 9.58 -9.03
C SER A 90 -30.58 9.59 -8.54
N VAL A 91 -29.91 8.44 -8.62
CA VAL A 91 -28.48 8.30 -8.34
C VAL A 91 -27.71 8.45 -9.66
N ARG A 92 -26.76 9.38 -9.71
CA ARG A 92 -25.82 9.49 -10.83
C ARG A 92 -24.49 8.89 -10.42
N LEU A 93 -24.02 7.92 -11.21
CA LEU A 93 -22.70 7.32 -11.04
C LEU A 93 -21.67 8.21 -11.75
N ALA A 94 -20.58 8.54 -11.07
CA ALA A 94 -19.50 9.34 -11.65
C ALA A 94 -18.61 8.53 -12.59
N ALA A 95 -18.63 7.20 -12.47
CA ALA A 95 -17.88 6.26 -13.29
C ALA A 95 -18.65 4.94 -13.41
N ASP A 96 -18.30 4.17 -14.42
CA ASP A 96 -18.85 2.84 -14.62
C ASP A 96 -18.50 1.91 -13.44
N ILE A 97 -19.50 1.13 -13.00
CA ILE A 97 -19.28 0.10 -11.98
C ILE A 97 -18.54 -1.05 -12.66
N ARG A 98 -17.35 -1.37 -12.16
CA ARG A 98 -16.53 -2.47 -12.65
C ARG A 98 -16.52 -3.64 -11.68
N ASP A 99 -16.49 -4.85 -12.21
CA ASP A 99 -16.32 -6.10 -11.46
C ASP A 99 -14.88 -6.26 -10.95
N ASN A 100 -14.58 -7.39 -10.28
CA ASN A 100 -13.22 -7.66 -9.76
C ASN A 100 -12.17 -7.81 -10.88
N GLU A 101 -12.62 -8.07 -12.11
CA GLU A 101 -11.79 -8.23 -13.31
C GLU A 101 -11.64 -6.90 -14.07
N GLY A 102 -12.20 -5.81 -13.55
CA GLY A 102 -12.10 -4.47 -14.12
C GLY A 102 -12.99 -4.25 -15.36
N ARG A 103 -13.98 -5.11 -15.59
CA ARG A 103 -15.00 -4.97 -16.64
C ARG A 103 -16.27 -4.33 -16.11
#